data_AF-A0AAW2FDU8-F1
#
_entry.id   AF-A0AAW2FDU8-F1
#
_cell.length_a   1.000
_cell.length_b   1.000
_cell.length_c   1.000
_cell.angle_alpha   90.00
_cell.angle_beta   90.00
_cell.angle_gamma   90.00
#
_symmetry.space_group_name_H-M   'P 1'
#
loop_
_entity.id
_entity.type
_entity.pdbx_description
1 polymer ?
#
loop_
_entity_poly.entity_id
_entity_poly.type
_entity_poly.pdbx_seq_one_letter_code
_entity_poly.pdbx_strand_id
1 'polypeptide(L)'
;MRVCWLVSILVNTFAHMCLYCVVGEVLIAKAEGIFYAVYNYAWYLRTPNEAKNLMLIMIRAEKPLYITAGRICPLTLSMFCSLIKTSAGYVSVLLANR
;
A
#
# COMPACT_ATOMS: atom_id res chain seq x y z
N MET A 1 29.73 17.49 6.39
CA MET A 1 28.92 17.00 7.54
C MET A 1 27.42 17.28 7.38
N ARG A 2 26.96 18.53 7.16
CA ARG A 2 25.51 18.85 6.98
C ARG A 2 24.84 18.13 5.80
N VAL A 3 25.49 18.08 4.64
CA VAL A 3 24.93 17.39 3.45
C VAL A 3 24.80 15.89 3.69
N CYS A 4 25.80 15.25 4.30
CA CYS A 4 25.76 13.83 4.63
C CYS A 4 24.58 13.50 5.56
N TRP A 5 24.31 14.35 6.55
CA TRP A 5 23.20 14.16 7.48
C TRP A 5 21.83 14.27 6.79
N LEU A 6 21.67 15.27 5.90
CA LEU A 6 20.45 15.43 5.11
C LEU A 6 20.22 14.25 4.16
N VAL A 7 21.27 13.75 3.51
CA VAL A 7 21.21 12.57 2.65
C VAL A 7 20.79 11.33 3.45
N SER A 8 21.38 11.10 4.62
CA SER A 8 20.99 9.95 5.47
C SER A 8 19.52 10.01 5.91
N ILE A 9 19.01 11.20 6.25
CA ILE A 9 17.59 11.39 6.62
C ILE A 9 16.67 11.08 5.44
N LEU A 10 16.99 11.59 4.24
CA LEU A 10 16.20 11.35 3.03
C LEU A 10 16.14 9.86 2.67
N VAL A 11 17.27 9.16 2.75
CA VAL A 11 17.34 7.73 2.46
C VAL A 11 16.51 6.93 3.48
N ASN A 12 16.60 7.28 4.76
CA ASN A 12 15.86 6.59 5.81
C ASN A 12 14.34 6.76 5.68
N THR A 13 13.86 7.99 5.45
CA THR A 13 12.41 8.24 5.28
C THR A 13 11.88 7.57 4.01
N PHE A 14 12.64 7.57 2.92
CA PHE A 14 12.30 6.88 1.70
C PHE A 14 12.19 5.36 1.90
N ALA A 15 13.18 4.75 2.57
CA ALA A 15 13.15 3.32 2.89
C ALA A 15 11.95 2.94 3.77
N HIS A 16 11.62 3.76 4.77
CA HIS A 16 10.46 3.52 5.64
C HIS A 16 9.15 3.59 4.86
N MET A 17 9.01 4.57 3.96
CA MET A 17 7.86 4.67 3.06
C MET A 17 7.75 3.45 2.14
N CYS A 18 8.84 2.98 1.53
CA CYS A 18 8.84 1.75 0.73
C CYS A 18 8.34 0.54 1.52
N LEU A 19 8.85 0.36 2.74
CA LEU A 19 8.44 -0.75 3.61
C LEU A 19 6.96 -0.69 3.94
N TYR A 20 6.42 0.49 4.26
CA TYR A 20 4.99 0.66 4.49
C TYR A 20 4.14 0.32 3.26
N CYS A 21 4.55 0.74 2.05
CA CYS A 21 3.85 0.37 0.81
C CYS A 21 3.81 -1.15 0.62
N VAL A 22 4.94 -1.83 0.78
CA VAL A 22 5.03 -3.29 0.59
C VAL A 22 4.18 -4.02 1.62
N VAL A 23 4.25 -3.63 2.89
CA VAL A 23 3.43 -4.24 3.95
C VAL A 23 1.95 -4.00 3.71
N GLY A 24 1.57 -2.81 3.26
CA GLY A 24 0.19 -2.48 2.89
C GLY A 24 -0.36 -3.36 1.77
N GLU A 25 0.40 -3.52 0.67
CA GLU A 25 0.04 -4.39 -0.46
C GLU A 25 -0.10 -5.85 -0.04
N VAL A 26 0.85 -6.39 0.73
CA VAL A 26 0.80 -7.78 1.22
C VAL A 26 -0.40 -7.98 2.13
N LEU A 27 -0.71 -7.02 3.01
CA LEU A 27 -1.86 -7.09 3.89
C LEU A 27 -3.18 -7.12 3.10
N ILE A 28 -3.30 -6.30 2.05
CA ILE A 28 -4.47 -6.29 1.17
C ILE A 28 -4.62 -7.63 0.46
N ALA A 29 -3.55 -8.15 -0.16
CA ALA A 29 -3.59 -9.43 -0.87
C ALA A 29 -3.97 -10.60 0.05
N LYS A 30 -3.50 -10.60 1.30
CA LYS A 30 -3.89 -11.60 2.30
C LYS A 30 -5.34 -11.45 2.76
N ALA A 31 -5.80 -10.21 2.95
CA ALA A 31 -7.18 -9.93 3.33
C ALA A 31 -8.17 -10.35 2.24
N GLU A 32 -7.84 -10.12 0.97
CA GLU A 32 -8.64 -10.57 -0.18
C GLU A 32 -8.72 -12.11 -0.25
N GLY A 33 -7.60 -12.81 -0.01
CA GLY A 33 -7.59 -14.27 0.05
C GLY A 33 -8.48 -14.83 1.17
N ILE A 34 -8.47 -14.19 2.35
CA ILE A 34 -9.35 -14.56 3.48
C ILE A 34 -10.81 -14.26 3.13
N PHE A 35 -11.09 -13.10 2.52
CA PHE A 35 -12.43 -12.73 2.07
C PHE A 35 -13.00 -13.78 1.11
N TYR A 36 -12.23 -14.20 0.10
CA TYR A 36 -12.64 -15.22 -0.85
C TYR A 36 -12.89 -16.58 -0.19
N ALA A 37 -12.02 -16.99 0.75
CA ALA A 37 -12.18 -18.23 1.50
C ALA A 37 -13.45 -18.21 2.36
N VAL A 38 -13.73 -17.12 3.06
CA VAL A 38 -14.95 -16.94 3.88
C VAL A 38 -16.20 -16.84 3.01
N TYR A 39 -16.12 -16.22 1.83
CA TYR A 39 -17.23 -16.12 0.89
C TYR A 39 -17.65 -17.50 0.35
N ASN A 40 -16.69 -18.36 0.02
CA ASN A 40 -16.94 -19.74 -0.41
C ASN A 40 -17.34 -20.66 0.75
N TYR A 41 -16.98 -20.31 1.97
CA TYR A 41 -17.45 -21.03 3.15
C TYR A 41 -18.93 -20.67 3.35
N ALA A 42 -19.81 -21.67 3.47
CA ALA A 42 -21.26 -21.48 3.57
C ALA A 42 -21.68 -20.73 4.85
N TRP A 43 -21.46 -19.42 4.90
CA TRP A 43 -21.70 -18.52 6.04
C TRP A 43 -23.18 -18.46 6.43
N TYR A 44 -24.06 -18.75 5.47
CA TYR A 44 -25.51 -18.87 5.64
C TYR A 44 -25.92 -19.99 6.61
N LEU A 45 -25.08 -21.03 6.80
CA LEU A 45 -25.37 -22.17 7.68
C LEU A 45 -24.92 -21.95 9.14
N ARG A 46 -24.20 -20.87 9.45
CA ARG A 46 -23.70 -20.62 10.80
C ARG A 46 -24.55 -19.66 11.61
N THR A 47 -24.33 -19.74 12.93
CA THR A 47 -25.00 -18.92 13.94
C THR A 47 -24.93 -17.44 13.56
N PRO A 48 -26.04 -16.70 13.67
CA PRO A 48 -26.15 -15.32 13.17
C PRO A 48 -25.11 -14.37 13.80
N ASN A 49 -24.60 -14.70 14.98
CA ASN A 49 -23.56 -13.93 15.67
C ASN A 49 -22.18 -14.05 15.00
N GLU A 50 -21.81 -15.25 14.56
CA GLU A 50 -20.55 -15.52 13.85
C GLU A 50 -20.59 -14.94 12.43
N ALA A 51 -21.72 -15.10 11.74
CA ALA A 51 -21.93 -14.53 10.41
C ALA A 51 -21.84 -12.99 10.43
N LYS A 52 -22.39 -12.33 11.46
CA LYS A 52 -22.24 -10.87 11.66
C LYS A 52 -20.78 -10.47 11.85
N ASN A 53 -20.02 -11.20 12.65
CA ASN A 53 -18.62 -10.89 12.92
C ASN A 53 -17.76 -11.06 11.65
N LEU A 54 -17.98 -12.15 10.89
CA LEU A 54 -17.35 -12.39 9.59
C LEU A 54 -17.70 -11.29 8.57
N MET A 55 -18.96 -10.86 8.50
CA MET A 55 -19.40 -9.78 7.61
C MET A 55 -18.77 -8.42 7.98
N LEU A 56 -18.60 -8.14 9.28
CA LEU A 56 -17.89 -6.94 9.73
C LEU A 56 -16.40 -6.97 9.36
N ILE A 57 -15.75 -8.13 9.48
CA ILE A 57 -14.36 -8.33 9.06
C ILE A 57 -14.23 -8.19 7.54
N MET A 58 -15.19 -8.75 6.78
CA MET A 58 -15.27 -8.62 5.31
C MET A 58 -15.43 -7.16 4.87
N ILE A 59 -16.37 -6.41 5.43
CA ILE A 59 -16.57 -4.98 5.12
C ILE A 59 -15.34 -4.14 5.50
N ARG A 60 -14.66 -4.49 6.59
CA ARG A 60 -13.41 -3.84 7.02
C ARG A 60 -12.22 -4.19 6.11
N ALA A 61 -12.19 -5.40 5.56
CA ALA A 61 -11.17 -5.88 4.63
C ALA A 61 -11.40 -5.39 3.20
N GLU A 62 -12.67 -5.24 2.79
CA GLU A 62 -13.11 -4.70 1.50
C GLU A 62 -12.85 -3.20 1.41
N LYS A 63 -12.84 -2.48 2.55
CA LYS A 63 -12.18 -1.17 2.60
C LYS A 63 -10.69 -1.40 2.48
N PRO A 64 -10.10 -1.24 1.30
CA PRO A 64 -8.69 -1.44 1.15
C PRO A 64 -8.09 -0.35 2.03
N LEU A 65 -7.24 -0.74 2.97
CA LEU A 65 -6.28 0.17 3.55
C LEU A 65 -5.28 0.52 2.43
N TYR A 66 -5.78 1.11 1.33
CA TYR A 66 -5.01 2.00 0.50
C TYR A 66 -4.56 3.06 1.49
N ILE A 67 -3.34 2.91 1.99
CA ILE A 67 -2.64 3.93 2.74
C ILE A 67 -2.52 5.08 1.73
N THR A 68 -3.56 5.89 1.66
CA THR A 68 -3.66 6.91 0.64
C THR A 68 -2.94 8.09 1.25
N ALA A 69 -1.72 8.38 0.80
CA ALA A 69 -1.05 9.60 1.21
C ALA A 69 -1.91 10.78 0.73
N GLY A 70 -2.50 11.49 1.68
CA GLY A 70 -3.22 12.74 1.41
C GLY A 70 -4.49 12.60 0.56
N ARG A 71 -5.16 11.43 0.52
CA ARG A 71 -6.44 11.22 -0.21
C ARG A 71 -6.37 11.32 -1.75
N ILE A 72 -5.17 11.49 -2.33
CA ILE A 72 -4.98 11.79 -3.78
C ILE A 72 -4.21 10.69 -4.51
N CYS A 73 -3.33 9.93 -3.84
CA CYS A 73 -2.53 8.88 -4.46
C CYS A 73 -2.57 7.61 -3.61
N PRO A 74 -3.05 6.47 -4.15
CA PRO A 74 -2.87 5.20 -3.46
C PRO A 74 -1.36 4.93 -3.36
N LEU A 75 -0.81 4.74 -2.14
CA LEU A 75 0.58 4.27 -1.97
C LEU A 75 0.67 2.80 -2.36
N THR A 76 0.56 2.53 -3.64
CA THR A 76 0.91 1.24 -4.21
C THR A 76 2.37 1.25 -4.63
N LEU A 77 3.01 0.07 -4.56
CA LEU A 77 4.39 -0.11 -5.03
C LEU A 77 4.54 0.33 -6.50
N SER A 78 3.50 0.08 -7.32
CA SER A 78 3.44 0.44 -8.73
C SER A 78 3.44 1.96 -8.97
N MET A 79 2.69 2.72 -8.17
CA MET A 79 2.66 4.18 -8.26
C MET A 79 3.99 4.78 -7.82
N PHE A 80 4.57 4.26 -6.73
CA PHE A 80 5.88 4.68 -6.25
C PHE A 80 6.99 4.44 -7.28
N CYS A 81 7.03 3.26 -7.91
CA CYS A 81 7.99 2.95 -8.96
C CYS A 81 7.82 3.86 -10.18
N SER A 82 6.58 4.20 -10.52
CA SER A 82 6.28 5.13 -11.62
C SER A 82 6.75 6.54 -11.29
N LEU A 83 6.57 7.02 -10.06
CA LEU A 83 7.07 8.33 -9.62
C LEU A 83 8.60 8.42 -9.66
N ILE A 84 9.31 7.37 -9.24
CA ILE A 84 10.78 7.30 -9.36
C ILE A 84 11.20 7.35 -10.82
N LYS A 85 10.51 6.59 -11.69
CA LYS A 85 10.81 6.55 -13.12
C LYS A 85 10.62 7.92 -13.78
N THR A 86 9.52 8.61 -13.47
CA THR A 86 9.23 9.94 -14.00
C THR A 86 10.22 10.98 -13.47
N SER A 87 10.54 10.98 -12.17
CA SER A 87 11.53 11.90 -11.59
C SER A 87 12.93 11.68 -12.17
N ALA A 88 13.37 10.43 -12.32
CA ALA A 88 14.61 10.11 -13.03
C ALA A 88 14.58 10.57 -14.50
N GLY A 89 13.43 10.43 -15.18
CA GLY A 89 13.22 10.95 -16.53
C GLY A 89 13.39 12.47 -16.61
N TYR A 90 12.79 13.23 -15.70
CA TYR A 90 12.98 14.68 -15.62
C TYR A 90 14.44 15.08 -15.36
N VAL A 91 15.11 14.40 -14.44
CA VAL A 91 16.54 14.63 -14.18
C VAL A 91 17.38 14.33 -15.44
N SER A 92 17.07 13.27 -16.16
CA SER A 92 17.76 12.91 -17.41
C SER A 92 17.55 13.96 -18.50
N VAL A 93 16.34 14.48 -18.67
CA VAL A 93 16.05 15.55 -19.65
C VAL A 93 16.78 16.84 -19.28
N LEU A 94 16.75 17.23 -18.00
CA LEU A 94 17.48 18.39 -17.50
C LEU A 94 18.99 18.26 -17.66
N LEU A 95 19.53 17.05 -17.48
CA LEU A 95 20.96 16.77 -17.68
C LEU A 95 21.36 16.81 -19.15
N ALA A 96 20.51 16.31 -20.05
CA ALA A 96 20.75 16.32 -21.49
C ALA A 96 20.59 17.71 -22.13
N ASN A 97 19.80 18.59 -21.52
CA ASN A 97 19.61 19.98 -21.94
C ASN A 97 20.59 20.94 -21.23
N ARG A 98 21.71 20.43 -20.72
CA ARG A 98 22.79 21.19 -20.10
C ARG A 98 24.07 21.03 -20.90
#